data_AF-A0A4W3I6H1-F1
#
_entry.id   AF-A0A4W3I6H1-F1
#
_cell.length_a   1.000
_cell.length_b   1.000
_cell.length_c   1.000
_cell.angle_alpha   90.00
_cell.angle_beta   90.00
_cell.angle_gamma   90.00
#
_symmetry.space_group_name_H-M   'P 1'
#
loop_
_entity.id
_entity.type
_entity.pdbx_description
1 polymer ?
#
loop_
_entity_poly.entity_id
_entity_poly.type
_entity_poly.pdbx_seq_one_letter_code
_entity_poly.pdbx_strand_id
1 'polypeptide(L)'
;MLFLLGQTIQYLSMLLNTDQILTESKTIFEDVHEDYCSADRILAKFGFWRHNFPASYYDAYIGLSLPKILNPLIRAQLIAWNPLEAGCSDLVGMPWVSAVEQFCHDEAEEYQRKENSDMKLLSTVIEKTIVPKIEGFIIHVWDPLSSSQTQNFVQLCAELKEEFAVFKDESKATQLLGNIFQWDGLLPEQVLQEVGLDKLLNRYILLALQMSLPGPDNIEKCKKKACQIIFVSN
;
A
#
# COMPACT_ATOMS: atom_id res chain seq x y z
N MET A 1 -5.59 38.11 4.24
CA MET A 1 -6.39 37.77 5.42
C MET A 1 -7.58 36.86 5.07
N LEU A 2 -8.45 37.23 4.11
CA LEU A 2 -9.57 36.39 3.65
C LEU A 2 -9.15 35.06 2.95
N PHE A 3 -8.04 35.06 2.20
CA PHE A 3 -7.50 33.85 1.56
C PHE A 3 -7.03 32.79 2.57
N LEU A 4 -6.35 33.22 3.64
CA LEU A 4 -5.89 32.35 4.72
C LEU A 4 -7.05 31.81 5.56
N LEU A 5 -8.10 32.61 5.77
CA LEU A 5 -9.37 32.19 6.39
C LEU A 5 -10.09 31.12 5.55
N GLY A 6 -10.11 31.27 4.22
CA GLY A 6 -10.68 30.26 3.32
C GLY A 6 -9.92 28.94 3.35
N GLN A 7 -8.58 28.98 3.39
CA GLN A 7 -7.76 27.78 3.53
C GLN A 7 -7.93 27.10 4.89
N THR A 8 -8.05 27.86 5.98
CA THR A 8 -8.30 27.29 7.31
C THR A 8 -9.69 26.69 7.42
N ILE A 9 -10.73 27.31 6.83
CA ILE A 9 -12.09 26.73 6.81
C ILE A 9 -12.12 25.43 5.98
N GLN A 10 -11.46 25.40 4.82
CA GLN A 10 -11.37 24.20 4.00
C GLN A 10 -10.61 23.07 4.73
N TYR A 11 -9.49 23.40 5.38
CA TYR A 11 -8.70 22.45 6.17
C TYR A 11 -9.49 21.92 7.37
N LEU A 12 -10.19 22.79 8.11
CA LEU A 12 -11.06 22.38 9.23
C LEU A 12 -12.24 21.53 8.76
N SER A 13 -12.84 21.82 7.60
CA SER A 13 -13.90 20.99 7.02
C SER A 13 -13.39 19.62 6.58
N MET A 14 -12.15 19.55 6.10
CA MET A 14 -11.49 18.31 5.71
C MET A 14 -11.16 17.45 6.94
N LEU A 15 -10.64 18.07 8.00
CA LEU A 15 -10.40 17.40 9.29
C LEU A 15 -11.69 16.89 9.94
N LEU A 16 -12.76 17.70 9.95
CA LEU A 16 -14.06 17.31 10.48
C LEU A 16 -14.64 16.10 9.72
N ASN A 17 -14.54 16.10 8.39
CA ASN A 17 -14.96 14.97 7.56
C ASN A 17 -14.10 13.73 7.84
N THR A 18 -12.79 13.89 8.06
CA THR A 18 -11.91 12.77 8.43
C THR A 18 -12.32 12.14 9.75
N ASP A 19 -12.55 12.93 10.81
CA ASP A 19 -12.97 12.41 12.12
C ASP A 19 -14.32 11.68 12.05
N GLN A 20 -15.26 12.19 11.24
CA GLN A 20 -16.54 11.54 11.01
C GLN A 20 -16.35 10.19 10.28
N ILE A 21 -15.57 10.17 9.19
CA ILE A 21 -15.26 8.94 8.44
C ILE A 21 -14.57 7.90 9.35
N LEU A 22 -13.64 8.34 10.21
CA LEU A 22 -12.96 7.46 11.16
C LEU A 22 -13.86 6.94 12.28
N THR A 23 -14.93 7.67 12.60
CA THR A 23 -15.92 7.23 13.58
C THR A 23 -16.86 6.22 12.97
N GLU A 24 -17.40 6.51 11.78
CA GLU A 24 -18.29 5.61 11.04
C GLU A 24 -17.57 4.34 10.56
N SER A 25 -16.27 4.40 10.26
CA SER A 25 -15.53 3.22 9.84
C SER A 25 -15.46 2.11 10.90
N LYS A 26 -15.56 2.48 12.18
CA LYS A 26 -15.56 1.53 13.30
C LYS A 26 -16.84 0.70 13.39
N THR A 27 -17.92 1.13 12.75
CA THR A 27 -19.22 0.44 12.78
C THR A 27 -19.50 -0.38 11.52
N ILE A 28 -18.58 -0.41 10.54
CA ILE A 28 -18.78 -1.09 9.24
C ILE A 28 -19.15 -2.57 9.38
N PHE A 29 -18.69 -3.24 10.44
CA PHE A 29 -18.93 -4.67 10.68
C PHE A 29 -19.69 -4.93 12.00
N GLU A 30 -20.42 -3.95 12.53
CA GLU A 30 -21.14 -4.11 13.80
C GLU A 30 -22.27 -5.15 13.73
N ASP A 31 -22.86 -5.32 12.55
CA ASP A 31 -23.94 -6.26 12.26
C ASP A 31 -23.43 -7.62 11.74
N VAL A 32 -22.12 -7.73 11.51
CA VAL A 32 -21.48 -8.98 11.08
C VAL A 32 -21.20 -9.85 12.30
N HIS A 33 -21.51 -11.14 12.17
CA HIS A 33 -21.23 -12.13 13.19
C HIS A 33 -19.73 -12.15 13.55
N GLU A 34 -19.40 -12.24 14.85
CA GLU A 34 -18.04 -12.08 15.39
C GLU A 34 -16.98 -12.95 14.72
N ASP A 35 -17.38 -14.12 14.24
CA ASP A 35 -16.55 -15.07 13.52
C ASP A 35 -16.10 -14.61 12.12
N TYR A 36 -16.74 -13.59 11.55
CA TYR A 36 -16.55 -13.14 10.17
C TYR A 36 -16.19 -11.65 10.07
N CYS A 37 -15.93 -10.99 11.19
CA CYS A 37 -15.56 -9.56 11.22
C CYS A 37 -14.04 -9.33 11.17
N SER A 38 -13.22 -10.38 11.19
CA SER A 38 -11.76 -10.25 11.15
C SER A 38 -11.07 -11.35 10.31
N ALA A 39 -9.92 -11.00 9.74
CA ALA A 39 -9.17 -11.89 8.85
C ALA A 39 -8.69 -13.16 9.56
N ASP A 40 -8.20 -13.04 10.80
CA ASP A 40 -7.71 -14.15 11.63
C ASP A 40 -8.80 -15.20 11.90
N ARG A 41 -10.02 -14.77 12.27
CA ARG A 41 -11.14 -15.68 12.56
C ARG A 41 -11.62 -16.42 11.33
N ILE A 42 -11.71 -15.72 10.20
CA ILE A 42 -12.07 -16.31 8.91
C ILE A 42 -11.02 -17.33 8.48
N LEU A 43 -9.74 -16.95 8.55
CA LEU A 43 -8.64 -17.84 8.15
C LEU A 43 -8.51 -19.04 9.09
N ALA A 44 -8.81 -18.91 10.39
CA ALA A 44 -8.86 -20.04 11.29
C ALA A 44 -9.92 -21.09 10.87
N LYS A 45 -11.10 -20.64 10.42
CA LYS A 45 -12.14 -21.57 9.90
C LYS A 45 -11.71 -22.25 8.61
N PHE A 46 -11.14 -21.48 7.67
CA PHE A 46 -10.63 -22.05 6.42
C PHE A 46 -9.42 -22.96 6.65
N GLY A 47 -8.57 -22.65 7.64
CA GLY A 47 -7.43 -23.46 8.04
C GLY A 47 -7.89 -24.78 8.64
N PHE A 48 -8.90 -24.75 9.51
CA PHE A 48 -9.57 -25.95 9.99
C PHE A 48 -10.14 -26.80 8.84
N TRP A 49 -10.82 -26.18 7.87
CA TRP A 49 -11.35 -26.90 6.72
C TRP A 49 -10.22 -27.52 5.87
N ARG A 50 -9.17 -26.74 5.57
CA ARG A 50 -8.00 -27.20 4.82
C ARG A 50 -7.30 -28.37 5.50
N HIS A 51 -7.16 -28.34 6.82
CA HIS A 51 -6.52 -29.39 7.61
C HIS A 51 -7.36 -30.67 7.67
N ASN A 52 -8.66 -30.56 7.96
CA ASN A 52 -9.52 -31.72 8.22
C ASN A 52 -10.10 -32.34 6.94
N PHE A 53 -10.28 -31.53 5.88
CA PHE A 53 -10.90 -31.98 4.61
C PHE A 53 -10.19 -31.39 3.37
N PRO A 54 -8.88 -31.64 3.20
CA PRO A 54 -8.05 -30.98 2.18
C PRO A 54 -8.59 -31.17 0.76
N ALA A 55 -9.04 -32.37 0.39
CA ALA A 55 -9.62 -32.63 -0.93
C ALA A 55 -10.78 -31.68 -1.25
N SER A 56 -11.76 -31.58 -0.34
CA SER A 56 -12.91 -30.70 -0.54
C SER A 56 -12.54 -29.21 -0.54
N TYR A 57 -11.54 -28.80 0.24
CA TYR A 57 -11.05 -27.43 0.27
C TYR A 57 -10.44 -27.03 -1.10
N TYR A 58 -9.55 -27.89 -1.63
CA TYR A 58 -8.88 -27.60 -2.89
C TYR A 58 -9.80 -27.78 -4.10
N ASP A 59 -10.71 -28.76 -4.08
CA ASP A 59 -11.68 -28.98 -5.15
C ASP A 59 -12.73 -27.86 -5.23
N ALA A 60 -13.00 -27.19 -4.11
CA ALA A 60 -13.83 -25.99 -4.05
C ALA A 60 -13.08 -24.69 -4.44
N TYR A 61 -11.80 -24.77 -4.81
CA TYR A 61 -10.97 -23.62 -5.20
C TYR A 61 -10.96 -22.49 -4.17
N ILE A 62 -10.94 -22.83 -2.88
CA ILE A 62 -11.06 -21.85 -1.80
C ILE A 62 -9.93 -20.82 -1.83
N GLY A 63 -8.68 -21.23 -2.05
CA GLY A 63 -7.54 -20.31 -2.13
C GLY A 63 -7.69 -19.19 -3.16
N LEU A 64 -8.38 -19.46 -4.29
CA LEU A 64 -8.68 -18.43 -5.30
C LEU A 64 -9.79 -17.45 -4.87
N SER A 65 -10.60 -17.85 -3.90
CA SER A 65 -11.72 -17.08 -3.37
C SER A 65 -11.35 -16.27 -2.12
N LEU A 66 -10.35 -16.69 -1.35
CA LEU A 66 -9.91 -16.01 -0.12
C LEU A 66 -9.62 -14.51 -0.32
N PRO A 67 -8.94 -14.03 -1.37
CA PRO A 67 -8.75 -12.59 -1.56
C PRO A 67 -10.08 -11.82 -1.66
N LYS A 68 -11.12 -12.41 -2.24
CA LYS A 68 -12.44 -11.76 -2.38
C LYS A 68 -13.11 -11.55 -1.02
N ILE A 69 -12.84 -12.44 -0.07
CA ILE A 69 -13.36 -12.40 1.30
C ILE A 69 -12.54 -11.45 2.16
N LEU A 70 -11.20 -11.50 2.04
CA LEU A 70 -10.30 -10.71 2.88
C LEU A 70 -10.20 -9.24 2.47
N ASN A 71 -10.24 -8.94 1.17
CA ASN A 71 -10.01 -7.58 0.68
C ASN A 71 -10.94 -6.52 1.29
N PRO A 72 -12.26 -6.75 1.45
CA PRO A 72 -13.14 -5.78 2.12
C PRO A 72 -12.75 -5.50 3.58
N LEU A 73 -12.41 -6.55 4.34
CA LEU A 73 -12.01 -6.45 5.75
C LEU A 73 -10.70 -5.66 5.88
N ILE A 74 -9.73 -5.99 5.03
CA ILE A 74 -8.42 -5.33 5.02
C ILE A 74 -8.58 -3.87 4.60
N ARG A 75 -9.35 -3.57 3.55
CA ARG A 75 -9.62 -2.18 3.15
C ARG A 75 -10.28 -1.36 4.25
N ALA A 76 -11.19 -1.95 5.02
CA ALA A 76 -11.80 -1.28 6.16
C ALA A 76 -10.78 -0.97 7.27
N GLN A 77 -9.91 -1.93 7.62
CA GLN A 77 -8.82 -1.70 8.57
C GLN A 77 -7.86 -0.61 8.08
N LEU A 78 -7.63 -0.55 6.77
CA LEU A 78 -6.76 0.43 6.18
C LEU A 78 -7.38 1.83 6.18
N ILE A 79 -8.67 2.07 6.44
CA ILE A 79 -9.30 3.42 6.29
C ILE A 79 -8.49 4.52 7.01
N ALA A 80 -8.05 4.26 8.24
CA ALA A 80 -7.26 5.19 9.05
C ALA A 80 -5.76 5.24 8.70
N TRP A 81 -5.28 4.30 7.88
CA TRP A 81 -3.86 4.18 7.56
C TRP A 81 -3.47 5.19 6.48
N ASN A 82 -2.57 6.10 6.85
CA ASN A 82 -1.92 7.06 5.94
C ASN A 82 -0.40 6.93 6.04
N PRO A 83 0.26 6.26 5.08
CA PRO A 83 1.69 6.00 5.14
C PRO A 83 2.55 7.24 4.85
N LEU A 84 1.95 8.39 4.50
CA LEU A 84 2.70 9.63 4.27
C LEU A 84 2.86 10.47 5.55
N GLU A 85 2.11 10.16 6.62
CA GLU A 85 2.15 10.87 7.90
C GLU A 85 3.25 10.35 8.82
N ALA A 86 3.79 11.24 9.64
CA ALA A 86 4.80 10.88 10.64
C ALA A 86 4.18 10.00 11.75
N GLY A 87 4.87 8.92 12.12
CA GLY A 87 4.41 8.01 13.16
C GLY A 87 3.29 7.05 12.70
N CYS A 88 3.10 6.88 11.39
CA CYS A 88 2.22 5.85 10.86
C CYS A 88 2.68 4.46 11.28
N SER A 89 1.73 3.55 11.52
CA SER A 89 2.01 2.14 11.80
C SER A 89 2.54 1.42 10.56
N ASP A 90 3.62 0.66 10.74
CA ASP A 90 4.19 -0.21 9.71
C ASP A 90 3.18 -1.24 9.20
N LEU A 91 3.31 -1.57 7.92
CA LEU A 91 2.42 -2.52 7.25
C LEU A 91 2.61 -3.93 7.82
N VAL A 92 3.87 -4.34 8.03
CA VAL A 92 4.22 -5.66 8.59
C VAL A 92 3.60 -5.90 9.96
N GLY A 93 3.45 -4.84 10.77
CA GLY A 93 2.88 -4.92 12.11
C GLY A 93 1.35 -5.11 12.15
N MET A 94 0.66 -5.10 11.01
CA MET A 94 -0.80 -5.18 11.00
C MET A 94 -1.30 -6.60 11.30
N PRO A 95 -2.37 -6.75 12.12
CA PRO A 95 -2.87 -8.08 12.52
C PRO A 95 -3.24 -8.98 11.33
N TRP A 96 -3.81 -8.41 10.27
CA TRP A 96 -4.19 -9.17 9.09
C TRP A 96 -2.99 -9.73 8.32
N VAL A 97 -1.82 -9.06 8.35
CA VAL A 97 -0.60 -9.55 7.69
C VAL A 97 -0.16 -10.84 8.35
N SER A 98 0.04 -10.81 9.68
CA SER A 98 0.43 -12.00 10.45
C SER A 98 -0.56 -13.16 10.31
N ALA A 99 -1.86 -12.88 10.27
CA ALA A 99 -2.89 -13.90 10.08
C ALA A 99 -2.80 -14.58 8.71
N VAL A 100 -2.57 -13.79 7.65
CA VAL A 100 -2.43 -14.32 6.28
C VAL A 100 -1.12 -15.08 6.13
N GLU A 101 -0.01 -14.57 6.66
CA GLU A 101 1.29 -15.25 6.67
C GLU A 101 1.21 -16.61 7.35
N GLN A 102 0.65 -16.67 8.56
CA GLN A 102 0.47 -17.92 9.28
C GLN A 102 -0.36 -18.92 8.46
N PHE A 103 -1.45 -18.45 7.82
CA PHE A 103 -2.26 -19.29 6.96
C PHE A 103 -1.49 -19.82 5.73
N CYS A 104 -0.62 -19.01 5.12
CA CYS A 104 0.22 -19.43 3.98
C CYS A 104 1.23 -20.52 4.36
N HIS A 105 1.71 -20.55 5.61
CA HIS A 105 2.74 -21.50 6.07
C HIS A 105 2.19 -22.81 6.64
N ASP A 106 0.91 -22.87 7.01
CA ASP A 106 0.28 -24.01 7.68
C ASP A 106 -0.19 -25.11 6.69
N GLU A 107 0.64 -25.44 5.68
CA GLU A 107 0.36 -26.49 4.69
C GLU A 107 1.01 -27.83 5.06
N ALA A 108 0.23 -28.90 5.07
CA ALA A 108 0.73 -30.27 5.23
C ALA A 108 1.54 -30.69 4.00
N GLU A 109 2.73 -31.29 4.21
CA GLU A 109 3.66 -31.71 3.15
C GLU A 109 3.02 -32.60 2.07
N GLU A 110 2.05 -33.43 2.45
CA GLU A 110 1.34 -34.36 1.55
C GLU A 110 0.51 -33.66 0.47
N TYR A 111 0.13 -32.39 0.67
CA TYR A 111 -0.71 -31.62 -0.24
C TYR A 111 0.01 -30.41 -0.85
N GLN A 112 1.35 -30.37 -0.81
CA GLN A 112 2.17 -29.40 -1.52
C GLN A 112 2.01 -29.58 -3.05
N ARG A 113 0.90 -29.10 -3.59
CA ARG A 113 0.67 -29.02 -5.03
C ARG A 113 1.62 -27.96 -5.59
N LYS A 114 2.24 -28.24 -6.75
CA LYS A 114 3.16 -27.33 -7.46
C LYS A 114 2.56 -25.94 -7.75
N GLU A 115 1.23 -25.78 -7.70
CA GLU A 115 0.52 -24.51 -7.85
C GLU A 115 -0.51 -24.32 -6.73
N ASN A 116 -0.05 -24.13 -5.49
CA ASN A 116 -0.96 -23.75 -4.41
C ASN A 116 -1.24 -22.24 -4.45
N SER A 117 -2.51 -21.87 -4.64
CA SER A 117 -2.96 -20.47 -4.57
C SER A 117 -2.80 -19.88 -3.16
N ASP A 118 -2.83 -20.71 -2.12
CA ASP A 118 -2.73 -20.28 -0.72
C ASP A 118 -1.35 -19.66 -0.44
N MET A 119 -0.26 -20.24 -0.95
CA MET A 119 1.09 -19.67 -0.84
C MET A 119 1.23 -18.27 -1.46
N LYS A 120 0.36 -17.91 -2.41
CA LYS A 120 0.34 -16.60 -3.07
C LYS A 120 -0.68 -15.65 -2.45
N LEU A 121 -1.38 -16.06 -1.38
CA LEU A 121 -2.49 -15.29 -0.82
C LEU A 121 -2.01 -13.92 -0.32
N LEU A 122 -0.91 -13.89 0.43
CA LEU A 122 -0.34 -12.65 0.97
C LEU A 122 -0.05 -11.64 -0.14
N SER A 123 0.73 -12.04 -1.15
CA SER A 123 1.08 -11.16 -2.27
C SER A 123 -0.18 -10.71 -3.04
N THR A 124 -1.13 -11.62 -3.27
CA THR A 124 -2.38 -11.32 -3.98
C THR A 124 -3.25 -10.31 -3.23
N VAL A 125 -3.31 -10.41 -1.90
CA VAL A 125 -4.08 -9.50 -1.07
C VAL A 125 -3.42 -8.12 -1.02
N ILE A 126 -2.10 -8.06 -0.88
CA ILE A 126 -1.33 -6.80 -0.91
C ILE A 126 -1.51 -6.08 -2.25
N GLU A 127 -1.32 -6.79 -3.36
CA GLU A 127 -1.53 -6.26 -4.71
C GLU A 127 -2.95 -5.71 -4.91
N LYS A 128 -3.97 -6.32 -4.28
CA LYS A 128 -5.37 -5.91 -4.45
C LYS A 128 -5.86 -4.87 -3.45
N THR A 129 -5.12 -4.61 -2.37
CA THR A 129 -5.57 -3.71 -1.29
C THR A 129 -4.60 -2.56 -1.05
N ILE A 130 -3.31 -2.85 -0.92
CA ILE A 130 -2.28 -1.87 -0.60
C ILE A 130 -1.86 -1.10 -1.85
N VAL A 131 -1.57 -1.78 -2.95
CA VAL A 131 -1.13 -1.11 -4.19
C VAL A 131 -2.12 -0.04 -4.68
N PRO A 132 -3.44 -0.33 -4.83
CA PRO A 132 -4.40 0.68 -5.27
C PRO A 132 -4.54 1.84 -4.28
N LYS A 133 -4.37 1.57 -2.99
CA LYS A 133 -4.41 2.61 -1.95
C LYS A 133 -3.20 3.53 -2.04
N ILE A 134 -2.01 2.98 -2.28
CA ILE A 134 -0.79 3.76 -2.49
C ILE A 134 -0.87 4.58 -3.77
N GLU A 135 -1.36 4.00 -4.87
CA GLU A 135 -1.66 4.76 -6.09
C GLU A 135 -2.56 5.96 -5.79
N GLY A 136 -3.62 5.75 -5.00
CA GLY A 136 -4.49 6.82 -4.53
C GLY A 136 -3.74 7.91 -3.77
N PHE A 137 -2.85 7.54 -2.84
CA PHE A 137 -2.02 8.50 -2.11
C PHE A 137 -1.09 9.29 -3.03
N ILE A 138 -0.40 8.65 -3.97
CA ILE A 138 0.50 9.35 -4.90
C ILE A 138 -0.29 10.35 -5.75
N ILE A 139 -1.46 9.96 -6.27
CA ILE A 139 -2.25 10.80 -7.17
C ILE A 139 -2.89 11.96 -6.42
N HIS A 140 -3.43 11.72 -5.22
CA HIS A 140 -4.34 12.67 -4.58
C HIS A 140 -3.74 13.39 -3.37
N VAL A 141 -2.79 12.77 -2.66
CA VAL A 141 -2.35 13.25 -1.34
C VAL A 141 -0.89 13.70 -1.34
N TRP A 142 0.00 12.90 -1.94
CA TRP A 142 1.44 13.14 -1.93
C TRP A 142 1.79 14.52 -2.49
N ASP A 143 2.56 15.30 -1.73
CA ASP A 143 3.17 16.53 -2.19
C ASP A 143 4.63 16.26 -2.59
N PRO A 144 4.98 16.32 -3.90
CA PRO A 144 6.34 16.10 -4.37
C PRO A 144 7.37 17.10 -3.82
N LEU A 145 6.91 18.24 -3.28
CA LEU A 145 7.77 19.24 -2.66
C LEU A 145 7.97 19.01 -1.15
N SER A 146 7.24 18.04 -0.57
CA SER A 146 7.39 17.65 0.82
C SER A 146 8.45 16.56 0.96
N SER A 147 9.60 16.92 1.53
CA SER A 147 10.68 15.97 1.83
C SER A 147 10.23 14.84 2.75
N SER A 148 9.45 15.14 3.80
CA SER A 148 8.98 14.13 4.76
C SER A 148 8.01 13.14 4.14
N GLN A 149 7.02 13.60 3.36
CA GLN A 149 6.11 12.68 2.66
C GLN A 149 6.86 11.84 1.63
N THR A 150 7.84 12.42 0.95
CA THR A 150 8.66 11.70 -0.02
C THR A 150 9.46 10.61 0.68
N GLN A 151 10.11 10.89 1.81
CA GLN A 151 10.86 9.89 2.57
C GLN A 151 9.99 8.74 3.06
N ASN A 152 8.85 9.05 3.68
CA ASN A 152 7.90 8.05 4.15
C ASN A 152 7.40 7.16 2.99
N PHE A 153 7.13 7.78 1.84
CA PHE A 153 6.75 7.06 0.63
C PHE A 153 7.86 6.11 0.15
N VAL A 154 9.11 6.56 0.13
CA VAL A 154 10.22 5.70 -0.30
C VAL A 154 10.40 4.53 0.66
N GLN A 155 10.31 4.76 1.97
CA GLN A 155 10.38 3.70 2.98
C GLN A 155 9.28 2.66 2.79
N LEU A 156 8.04 3.10 2.53
CA LEU A 156 6.93 2.19 2.23
C LEU A 156 7.20 1.34 0.99
N CYS A 157 7.74 1.93 -0.09
CA CYS A 157 8.10 1.18 -1.29
C CYS A 157 9.22 0.16 -1.03
N ALA A 158 10.16 0.45 -0.13
CA ALA A 158 11.20 -0.50 0.27
C ALA A 158 10.59 -1.67 1.07
N GLU A 159 9.75 -1.40 2.06
CA GLU A 159 9.04 -2.42 2.87
C GLU A 159 8.22 -3.37 1.96
N LEU A 160 7.45 -2.82 1.01
CA LEU A 160 6.68 -3.61 0.03
C LEU A 160 7.53 -4.52 -0.86
N LYS A 161 8.77 -4.10 -1.12
CA LYS A 161 9.71 -4.87 -1.93
C LYS A 161 10.33 -5.99 -1.11
N GLU A 162 10.88 -5.65 0.06
CA GLU A 162 11.71 -6.55 0.87
C GLU A 162 10.87 -7.62 1.55
N GLU A 163 9.74 -7.23 2.15
CA GLU A 163 8.93 -8.14 2.97
C GLU A 163 7.90 -8.91 2.15
N PHE A 164 7.40 -8.32 1.06
CA PHE A 164 6.22 -8.85 0.36
C PHE A 164 6.47 -9.24 -1.10
N ALA A 165 7.68 -9.00 -1.62
CA ALA A 165 8.08 -9.29 -3.00
C ALA A 165 7.05 -8.79 -4.04
N VAL A 166 6.43 -7.63 -3.79
CA VAL A 166 5.35 -7.07 -4.64
C VAL A 166 5.91 -6.59 -5.99
N PHE A 167 7.17 -6.16 -6.01
CA PHE A 167 7.87 -5.69 -7.21
C PHE A 167 8.79 -6.78 -7.77
N LYS A 168 8.21 -7.92 -8.19
CA LYS A 168 8.96 -9.12 -8.61
C LYS A 168 9.90 -8.90 -9.80
N ASP A 169 9.60 -7.94 -10.65
CA ASP A 169 10.55 -7.46 -11.64
C ASP A 169 11.27 -6.24 -11.08
N GLU A 170 12.58 -6.18 -11.30
CA GLU A 170 13.40 -5.00 -11.03
C GLU A 170 12.90 -3.82 -11.89
N SER A 171 11.79 -3.22 -11.48
CA SER A 171 11.33 -1.99 -12.09
C SER A 171 12.50 -1.02 -11.98
N LYS A 172 12.79 -0.31 -13.06
CA LYS A 172 13.84 0.72 -13.04
C LYS A 172 13.62 1.67 -11.86
N ALA A 173 12.36 1.90 -11.45
CA ALA A 173 11.97 2.65 -10.27
C ALA A 173 12.55 2.09 -8.95
N THR A 174 12.47 0.78 -8.70
CA THR A 174 12.98 0.15 -7.47
C THR A 174 14.51 0.02 -7.46
N GLN A 175 15.15 -0.20 -8.62
CA GLN A 175 16.61 -0.10 -8.73
C GLN A 175 17.10 1.33 -8.47
N LEU A 176 16.34 2.33 -8.93
CA LEU A 176 16.68 3.75 -8.77
C LEU A 176 16.50 4.25 -7.34
N LEU A 177 15.39 3.88 -6.70
CA LEU A 177 15.17 4.17 -5.28
C LEU A 177 16.23 3.45 -4.41
N GLY A 178 16.55 2.19 -4.72
CA GLY A 178 17.63 1.46 -4.05
C GLY A 178 19.02 2.08 -4.25
N ASN A 179 19.33 2.57 -5.46
CA ASN A 179 20.59 3.28 -5.73
C ASN A 179 20.66 4.63 -5.01
N ILE A 180 19.54 5.29 -4.74
CA ILE A 180 19.49 6.52 -3.92
C ILE A 180 19.75 6.17 -2.45
N PHE A 181 19.20 5.06 -1.93
CA PHE A 181 19.47 4.62 -0.55
C PHE A 181 20.90 4.11 -0.30
N GLN A 182 21.61 3.59 -1.29
CA GLN A 182 23.03 3.19 -1.11
C GLN A 182 23.97 4.36 -0.77
N TRP A 183 23.49 5.59 -0.89
CA TRP A 183 24.24 6.81 -0.58
C TRP A 183 23.81 7.39 0.76
N ASP A 184 22.83 6.77 1.43
CA ASP A 184 22.41 7.12 2.77
C ASP A 184 23.56 6.82 3.75
N GLY A 185 24.09 7.88 4.37
CA GLY A 185 25.29 7.85 5.20
C GLY A 185 26.61 8.25 4.51
N LEU A 186 26.65 8.38 3.17
CA LEU A 186 27.83 8.91 2.44
C LEU A 186 27.69 10.39 2.08
N LEU A 187 26.46 10.87 1.90
CA LEU A 187 26.16 12.26 1.61
C LEU A 187 25.17 12.83 2.63
N PRO A 188 25.22 14.15 2.92
CA PRO A 188 24.19 14.82 3.69
C PRO A 188 22.83 14.65 3.04
N GLU A 189 21.78 14.46 3.85
CA GLU A 189 20.39 14.23 3.44
C GLU A 189 19.87 15.24 2.40
N GLN A 190 20.31 16.51 2.49
CA GLN A 190 20.01 17.55 1.50
C GLN A 190 20.57 17.25 0.10
N VAL A 191 21.78 16.69 0.01
CA VAL A 191 22.41 16.34 -1.27
C VAL A 191 21.81 15.06 -1.83
N LEU A 192 21.34 14.15 -0.97
CA LEU A 192 20.63 12.95 -1.39
C LEU A 192 19.24 13.26 -1.93
N GLN A 193 18.51 14.15 -1.24
CA GLN A 193 17.27 14.73 -1.72
C GLN A 193 17.52 15.49 -3.04
N GLU A 194 18.54 16.34 -3.12
CA GLU A 194 18.90 17.01 -4.38
C GLU A 194 19.28 16.03 -5.48
N VAL A 195 20.04 14.95 -5.27
CA VAL A 195 20.48 14.06 -6.36
C VAL A 195 19.40 13.08 -6.80
N GLY A 196 18.67 12.48 -5.84
CA GLY A 196 17.58 11.55 -6.09
C GLY A 196 16.34 12.23 -6.65
N LEU A 197 16.03 13.43 -6.16
CA LEU A 197 15.02 14.31 -6.75
C LEU A 197 15.59 14.94 -8.03
N ASP A 198 16.66 15.75 -8.06
CA ASP A 198 17.10 16.50 -9.28
C ASP A 198 17.37 15.65 -10.52
N LYS A 199 18.15 14.58 -10.42
CA LYS A 199 18.66 13.94 -11.64
C LYS A 199 17.66 13.04 -12.33
N LEU A 200 16.64 12.57 -11.62
CA LEU A 200 15.78 11.52 -12.13
C LEU A 200 14.30 11.78 -11.87
N LEU A 201 13.86 11.92 -10.62
CA LEU A 201 12.46 12.24 -10.36
C LEU A 201 12.12 13.64 -10.90
N ASN A 202 12.88 14.67 -10.54
CA ASN A 202 12.85 16.00 -11.16
C ASN A 202 13.25 15.94 -12.63
N ARG A 203 14.09 15.05 -13.17
CA ARG A 203 14.24 15.03 -14.63
C ARG A 203 12.95 14.59 -15.35
N TYR A 204 12.23 13.60 -14.83
CA TYR A 204 10.96 13.16 -15.41
C TYR A 204 9.79 14.09 -15.07
N ILE A 205 9.78 14.66 -13.87
CA ILE A 205 8.86 15.72 -13.41
C ILE A 205 9.17 17.00 -14.18
N LEU A 206 10.38 17.54 -14.18
CA LEU A 206 10.82 18.68 -15.00
C LEU A 206 10.63 18.42 -16.48
N LEU A 207 10.85 17.23 -17.05
CA LEU A 207 10.45 16.96 -18.46
C LEU A 207 8.93 17.06 -18.63
N ALA A 208 8.14 16.61 -17.67
CA ALA A 208 6.69 16.82 -17.68
C ALA A 208 6.31 18.30 -17.56
N LEU A 209 6.96 19.03 -16.63
CA LEU A 209 6.79 20.47 -16.38
C LEU A 209 7.31 21.33 -17.54
N GLN A 210 8.38 20.93 -18.23
CA GLN A 210 8.98 21.63 -19.38
C GLN A 210 8.16 21.43 -20.65
N MET A 211 7.47 20.29 -20.77
CA MET A 211 6.54 20.02 -21.87
C MET A 211 5.14 20.60 -21.63
N SER A 212 4.88 21.29 -20.50
CA SER A 212 3.56 21.83 -20.18
C SER A 212 3.63 23.27 -19.61
N LEU A 213 2.71 24.14 -20.05
CA LEU A 213 2.60 25.52 -19.54
C LEU A 213 2.37 25.52 -18.01
N PRO A 214 3.00 26.40 -17.21
CA PRO A 214 2.88 26.38 -15.75
C PRO A 214 1.44 26.56 -15.26
N GLY A 215 0.92 25.57 -14.50
CA GLY A 215 -0.43 25.54 -13.93
C GLY A 215 -0.67 24.35 -12.99
N PRO A 216 -1.76 24.33 -12.20
CA PRO A 216 -2.09 23.26 -11.26
C PRO A 216 -2.18 21.87 -11.91
N ASP A 217 -2.55 21.80 -13.20
CA ASP A 217 -2.57 20.57 -14.01
C ASP A 217 -1.20 19.87 -14.10
N ASN A 218 -0.11 20.59 -13.87
CA ASN A 218 1.23 20.06 -14.02
C ASN A 218 1.65 19.19 -12.83
N ILE A 219 1.23 19.55 -11.62
CA ILE A 219 1.43 18.72 -10.43
C ILE A 219 0.68 17.40 -10.62
N GLU A 220 -0.55 17.44 -11.13
CA GLU A 220 -1.35 16.24 -11.41
C GLU A 220 -0.69 15.34 -12.47
N LYS A 221 -0.13 15.92 -13.54
CA LYS A 221 0.64 15.16 -14.55
C LYS A 221 1.90 14.52 -13.96
N CYS A 222 2.58 15.20 -13.04
CA CYS A 222 3.77 14.67 -12.37
C CYS A 222 3.41 13.47 -11.49
N LYS A 223 2.35 13.58 -10.69
CA LYS A 223 1.84 12.49 -9.86
C LYS A 223 1.42 11.28 -10.71
N LYS A 224 0.73 11.49 -11.83
CA LYS A 224 0.36 10.41 -12.77
C LYS A 224 1.58 9.69 -13.36
N LYS A 225 2.62 10.44 -13.77
CA LYS A 225 3.87 9.83 -14.26
C LYS A 225 4.62 9.08 -13.16
N ALA A 226 4.63 9.60 -11.94
CA ALA A 226 5.21 8.90 -10.80
C ALA A 226 4.51 7.55 -10.57
N CYS A 227 3.16 7.52 -10.52
CA CYS A 227 2.41 6.26 -10.42
C CYS A 227 2.75 5.28 -11.54
N GLN A 228 2.81 5.74 -12.79
CA GLN A 228 3.14 4.88 -13.93
C GLN A 228 4.52 4.24 -13.80
N ILE A 229 5.52 5.02 -13.38
CA ILE A 229 6.89 4.52 -13.18
C ILE A 229 6.92 3.46 -12.06
N ILE A 230 6.18 3.70 -10.98
CA ILE A 230 6.20 2.88 -9.78
C ILE A 230 5.40 1.57 -9.95
N PHE A 231 4.27 1.61 -10.66
CA PHE A 231 3.32 0.48 -10.70
C PHE A 231 3.12 -0.15 -12.09
N VAL A 232 3.53 0.48 -13.20
CA VAL A 232 3.22 0.02 -14.58
C VAL A 232 4.45 -0.47 -15.34
N SER A 233 5.54 -0.83 -14.66
CA SER A 233 6.76 -1.38 -15.31
C SER A 233 6.85 -2.91 -15.29
N ASN A 234 5.72 -3.62 -15.45
CA ASN A 234 5.66 -5.06 -15.76
C ASN A 234 5.50 -5.28 -17.27
#